data_AF-A0A142VUF6-F1
#
_entry.id   AF-A0A142VUF6-F1
#
_cell.length_a   1.000
_cell.length_b   1.000
_cell.length_c   1.000
_cell.angle_alpha   90.00
_cell.angle_beta   90.00
_cell.angle_gamma   90.00
#
_symmetry.space_group_name_H-M   'P 1'
#
loop_
_entity.id
_entity.type
_entity.pdbx_description
1 polymer ?
#
loop_
_entity_poly.entity_id
_entity_poly.type
_entity_poly.pdbx_seq_one_letter_code
_entity_poly.pdbx_strand_id
1 'polypeptide(L)'
;MLEGPICLGAVGGAAPHAPLHTGDIGTIDAAGRLHIDGRKSSLIITSFGRNISPEWVEAALTRQPAIAQAMVWGDGRPAPEALIVPAHADADLDAAVAAANALLPAYARVRSWREAAHFTPMNGQLTGNGRLRRAAIAAAYLDGTADFFTELEAQTVRERLRFLTIPQLQAGLTGTITRDVYLAYLAQAYHHVSHTVPLMQAARARLGGRPAIVAALDDYIAEETGHEEWILSDIAVAGGDAAAVRASAPAPATAAMVDHAYRRIATGNAMAFFGMVYVLESVSVALATRGASAVAKNLGLPPQAFTYLTSHGALDQDHMAFFAELVNGLDDPADRAAILGMAREMFALFGGVFAGIEMEPARAAA
;
A
#
# COMPACT_ATOMS: atom_id res chain seq x y z
N MET A 1 -20.15 26.81 -18.60
CA MET A 1 -19.81 26.72 -20.04
C MET A 1 -18.84 27.84 -20.32
N LEU A 2 -17.73 27.57 -20.98
CA LEU A 2 -16.74 28.59 -21.35
C LEU A 2 -16.88 28.90 -22.85
N GLU A 3 -17.04 30.18 -23.16
CA GLU A 3 -17.05 30.72 -24.52
C GLU A 3 -15.82 31.60 -24.71
N GLY A 4 -15.08 31.40 -25.81
CA GLY A 4 -13.85 32.13 -26.09
C GLY A 4 -12.81 31.30 -26.84
N PRO A 5 -11.56 31.80 -26.98
CA PRO A 5 -10.47 31.06 -27.60
C PRO A 5 -10.14 29.81 -26.76
N ILE A 6 -10.47 28.63 -27.26
CA ILE A 6 -10.21 27.35 -26.59
C ILE A 6 -9.00 26.68 -27.25
N CYS A 7 -7.92 26.49 -26.50
CA CYS A 7 -6.70 25.81 -26.97
C CYS A 7 -6.71 24.32 -26.62
N LEU A 8 -7.76 23.60 -27.03
CA LEU A 8 -7.83 22.14 -26.90
C LEU A 8 -7.43 21.51 -28.24
N GLY A 9 -6.23 20.94 -28.33
CA GLY A 9 -5.75 20.27 -29.53
C GLY A 9 -4.22 20.19 -29.60
N ALA A 10 -3.71 19.46 -30.59
CA ALA A 10 -2.28 19.45 -30.92
C ALA A 10 -1.88 20.75 -31.63
N VAL A 11 -0.62 21.16 -31.47
CA VAL A 11 -0.06 22.32 -32.19
C VAL A 11 -0.24 22.12 -33.70
N GLY A 12 -0.88 23.08 -34.38
CA GLY A 12 -1.19 23.02 -35.81
C GLY A 12 -2.55 22.39 -36.17
N GLY A 13 -3.32 21.91 -35.18
CA GLY A 13 -4.68 21.43 -35.38
C GLY A 13 -5.70 22.56 -35.59
N ALA A 14 -6.85 22.22 -36.17
CA ALA A 14 -7.97 23.15 -36.31
C ALA A 14 -8.48 23.61 -34.93
N ALA A 15 -8.82 24.90 -34.81
CA ALA A 15 -9.34 25.45 -33.57
C ALA A 15 -10.73 24.87 -33.26
N PRO A 16 -10.99 24.42 -32.02
CA PRO A 16 -12.33 24.01 -31.63
C PRO A 16 -13.30 25.20 -31.67
N HIS A 17 -14.40 25.06 -32.40
CA HIS A 17 -15.39 26.12 -32.64
C HIS A 17 -16.62 26.06 -31.72
N ALA A 18 -16.66 25.12 -30.77
CA ALA A 18 -17.79 24.93 -29.87
C ALA A 18 -17.47 25.40 -28.44
N PRO A 19 -18.46 25.94 -27.69
CA PRO A 19 -18.31 26.23 -26.28
C PRO A 19 -17.84 25.01 -25.48
N LEU A 20 -16.91 25.21 -24.55
CA LEU A 20 -16.42 24.13 -23.70
C LEU A 20 -17.36 23.91 -22.53
N HIS A 21 -18.00 22.75 -22.50
CA HIS A 21 -18.75 22.27 -21.35
C HIS A 21 -17.79 21.71 -20.30
N THR A 22 -17.30 22.57 -19.41
CA THR A 22 -16.36 22.16 -18.35
C THR A 22 -16.96 21.19 -17.34
N GLY A 23 -18.29 21.23 -17.19
CA GLY A 23 -19.02 20.50 -16.14
C GLY A 23 -18.90 21.15 -14.76
N ASP A 24 -18.18 22.26 -14.65
CA ASP A 24 -17.98 22.98 -13.39
C ASP A 24 -19.16 23.92 -13.11
N ILE A 25 -19.53 24.02 -11.85
CA ILE A 25 -20.50 24.94 -11.29
C ILE A 25 -19.72 26.04 -10.61
N GLY A 26 -20.16 27.28 -10.77
CA GLY A 26 -19.49 28.41 -10.17
C GLY A 26 -20.34 29.66 -10.23
N THR A 27 -19.92 30.68 -9.49
CA THR A 27 -20.55 31.99 -9.44
C THR A 27 -19.52 33.08 -9.77
N ILE A 28 -19.99 34.18 -10.35
CA ILE A 28 -19.15 35.37 -10.56
C ILE A 28 -19.61 36.40 -9.53
N ASP A 29 -18.67 36.90 -8.73
CA ASP A 29 -18.99 37.92 -7.73
C ASP A 29 -19.12 39.33 -8.34
N ALA A 30 -19.56 40.29 -7.53
CA ALA A 30 -19.74 41.68 -7.96
C ALA A 30 -18.44 42.38 -8.43
N ALA A 31 -17.27 41.81 -8.11
CA ALA A 31 -15.97 42.29 -8.57
C ALA A 31 -15.48 41.58 -9.86
N GLY A 32 -16.32 40.72 -10.46
CA GLY A 32 -16.01 39.99 -11.69
C GLY A 32 -15.10 38.77 -11.49
N ARG A 33 -14.90 38.30 -10.25
CA ARG A 33 -14.08 37.12 -9.96
C ARG A 33 -14.91 35.84 -10.06
N LEU A 34 -14.39 34.84 -10.76
CA LEU A 34 -15.00 33.51 -10.86
C LEU A 34 -14.67 32.67 -9.62
N HIS A 35 -15.70 32.18 -8.94
CA HIS A 35 -15.64 31.18 -7.88
C HIS A 35 -16.12 29.84 -8.45
N ILE A 36 -15.33 28.78 -8.29
CA ILE A 36 -15.70 27.43 -8.71
C ILE A 36 -16.24 26.68 -7.49
N ASP A 37 -17.51 26.31 -7.53
CA ASP A 37 -18.22 25.63 -6.44
C ASP A 37 -18.06 24.10 -6.49
N GLY A 38 -17.73 23.54 -7.66
CA GLY A 38 -17.46 22.11 -7.85
C GLY A 38 -17.91 21.59 -9.21
N ARG A 39 -18.01 20.27 -9.38
CA ARG A 39 -18.49 19.64 -10.62
C ARG A 39 -19.94 19.18 -10.53
N LYS A 40 -20.74 19.51 -11.55
CA LYS A 40 -22.16 19.16 -11.66
C LYS A 40 -22.41 17.66 -11.55
N SER A 41 -21.53 16.84 -12.11
CA SER A 41 -21.62 15.38 -12.07
C SER A 41 -21.23 14.76 -10.72
N SER A 42 -20.80 15.56 -9.75
CA SER A 42 -20.21 15.08 -8.50
C SER A 42 -20.77 15.75 -7.26
N LEU A 43 -21.82 16.55 -7.38
CA LEU A 43 -22.52 17.14 -6.23
C LEU A 43 -23.19 16.04 -5.40
N ILE A 44 -23.09 16.16 -4.09
CA ILE A 44 -23.90 15.41 -3.13
C ILE A 44 -25.16 16.21 -2.86
N ILE A 45 -26.32 15.61 -3.10
CA ILE A 45 -27.62 16.16 -2.73
C ILE A 45 -28.12 15.35 -1.53
N THR A 46 -28.08 15.97 -0.36
CA THR A 46 -28.58 15.32 0.87
C THR A 46 -30.09 15.05 0.78
N SER A 47 -30.61 14.15 1.64
CA SER A 47 -32.06 13.89 1.75
C SER A 47 -32.90 15.13 2.09
N PHE A 48 -32.26 16.19 2.58
CA PHE A 48 -32.88 17.48 2.87
C PHE A 48 -32.73 18.52 1.73
N GLY A 49 -32.24 18.10 0.56
CA GLY A 49 -32.09 18.95 -0.62
C GLY A 49 -30.92 19.95 -0.56
N ARG A 50 -29.96 19.76 0.35
CA ARG A 50 -28.73 20.57 0.37
C ARG A 50 -27.72 20.05 -0.65
N ASN A 51 -27.23 20.95 -1.48
CA ASN A 51 -26.15 20.69 -2.43
C ASN A 51 -24.80 20.89 -1.73
N ILE A 52 -23.97 19.86 -1.78
CA ILE A 52 -22.65 19.85 -1.14
C ILE A 52 -21.64 19.43 -2.20
N SER A 53 -20.60 20.25 -2.38
CA SER A 53 -19.43 19.87 -3.14
C SER A 53 -18.56 18.95 -2.28
N PRO A 54 -18.36 17.67 -2.64
CA PRO A 54 -17.55 16.76 -1.84
C PRO A 54 -16.10 17.23 -1.73
N GLU A 55 -15.55 17.81 -2.81
CA GLU A 55 -14.17 18.32 -2.84
C GLU A 55 -13.90 19.37 -1.78
N TRP A 56 -14.90 20.20 -1.44
CA TRP A 56 -14.79 21.19 -0.38
C TRP A 56 -14.68 20.54 1.01
N VAL A 57 -15.49 19.51 1.28
CA VAL A 57 -15.44 18.77 2.55
C VAL A 57 -14.13 17.96 2.63
N GLU A 58 -13.73 17.32 1.53
CA GLU A 58 -12.46 16.59 1.41
C GLU A 58 -11.27 17.52 1.67
N ALA A 59 -11.27 18.73 1.12
CA ALA A 59 -10.22 19.72 1.37
C ALA A 59 -10.18 20.22 2.83
N ALA A 60 -11.31 20.18 3.55
CA ALA A 60 -11.32 20.48 4.99
C ALA A 60 -10.75 19.32 5.81
N LEU A 61 -11.00 18.07 5.40
CA LEU A 61 -10.47 16.86 6.02
C LEU A 61 -8.96 16.73 5.78
N THR A 62 -8.49 16.82 4.53
CA THR A 62 -7.06 16.64 4.18
C THR A 62 -6.18 17.80 4.60
N ARG A 63 -6.77 18.91 5.07
CA ARG A 63 -6.03 19.97 5.77
C ARG A 63 -5.57 19.54 7.17
N GLN A 64 -6.21 18.53 7.75
CA GLN A 64 -5.83 18.01 9.06
C GLN A 64 -4.58 17.13 8.90
N PRO A 65 -3.52 17.34 9.72
CA PRO A 65 -2.25 16.60 9.57
C PRO A 65 -2.38 15.08 9.69
N ALA A 66 -3.44 14.60 10.36
CA ALA A 66 -3.71 13.18 10.58
C ALA A 66 -4.37 12.48 9.38
N ILE A 67 -4.84 13.22 8.37
CA ILE A 67 -5.59 12.67 7.23
C ILE A 67 -4.77 12.89 5.94
N ALA A 68 -4.31 11.81 5.31
CA ALA A 68 -3.59 11.88 4.04
C ALA A 68 -4.52 12.04 2.84
N GLN A 69 -5.62 11.27 2.81
CA GLN A 69 -6.60 11.28 1.73
C GLN A 69 -8.00 11.14 2.31
N ALA A 70 -8.98 11.73 1.65
CA ALA A 70 -10.38 11.54 2.00
C ALA A 70 -11.24 11.47 0.74
N MET A 71 -12.24 10.59 0.75
CA MET A 71 -13.33 10.61 -0.22
C MET A 71 -14.64 10.79 0.52
N VAL A 72 -15.35 11.88 0.23
CA VAL A 72 -16.66 12.19 0.79
C VAL A 72 -17.75 11.64 -0.12
N TRP A 73 -18.76 11.05 0.51
CA TRP A 73 -19.92 10.44 -0.14
C TRP A 73 -21.19 10.68 0.69
N GLY A 74 -22.33 10.16 0.23
CA GLY A 74 -23.61 10.27 0.92
C GLY A 74 -24.70 10.99 0.12
N ASP A 75 -24.72 10.82 -1.21
CA ASP A 75 -25.84 11.28 -2.02
C ASP A 75 -27.15 10.62 -1.56
N GLY A 76 -28.22 11.41 -1.43
CA GLY A 76 -29.48 10.98 -0.85
C GLY A 76 -29.45 10.69 0.66
N ARG A 77 -28.31 10.85 1.35
CA ARG A 77 -28.20 10.63 2.81
C ARG A 77 -28.48 11.90 3.62
N PRO A 78 -28.84 11.78 4.92
CA PRO A 78 -29.08 12.94 5.78
C PRO A 78 -27.87 13.86 5.99
N ALA A 79 -26.66 13.29 5.90
CA ALA A 79 -25.40 14.01 6.08
C ALA A 79 -24.29 13.32 5.27
N PRO A 80 -23.21 14.05 4.91
CA PRO A 80 -22.04 13.46 4.31
C PRO A 80 -21.36 12.41 5.21
N GLU A 81 -20.75 11.43 4.57
CA GLU A 81 -19.89 10.41 5.18
C GLU A 81 -18.53 10.39 4.46
N ALA A 82 -17.51 9.79 5.07
CA ALA A 82 -16.16 9.79 4.50
C ALA A 82 -15.48 8.43 4.54
N LEU A 83 -14.68 8.14 3.52
CA LEU A 83 -13.57 7.19 3.60
C LEU A 83 -12.29 8.00 3.87
N ILE A 84 -11.51 7.58 4.86
CA ILE A 84 -10.35 8.34 5.35
C ILE A 84 -9.12 7.46 5.36
N VAL A 85 -8.04 7.96 4.75
CA VAL A 85 -6.72 7.34 4.80
C VAL A 85 -5.87 8.08 5.83
N PRO A 86 -5.36 7.39 6.87
CA PRO A 86 -4.52 8.04 7.87
C PRO A 86 -3.19 8.49 7.29
N ALA A 87 -2.68 9.63 7.75
CA ALA A 87 -1.37 10.15 7.33
C ALA A 87 -0.19 9.45 8.00
N HIS A 88 -0.40 8.90 9.19
CA HIS A 88 0.61 8.15 9.95
C HIS A 88 -0.10 7.13 10.86
N ALA A 89 0.65 6.13 11.35
CA ALA A 89 0.09 5.00 12.10
C ALA A 89 -0.68 5.43 13.36
N ASP A 90 -0.19 6.47 14.05
CA ASP A 90 -0.75 6.94 15.31
C ASP A 90 -1.76 8.11 15.12
N ALA A 91 -2.34 8.24 13.92
CA ALA A 91 -3.30 9.28 13.59
C ALA A 91 -4.59 9.14 14.42
N ASP A 92 -4.97 10.22 15.10
CA ASP A 92 -6.27 10.38 15.76
C ASP A 92 -7.27 10.95 14.73
N LEU A 93 -7.95 10.02 14.03
CA LEU A 93 -8.89 10.37 12.98
C LEU A 93 -10.18 10.99 13.54
N ASP A 94 -10.59 10.63 14.75
CA ASP A 94 -11.77 11.22 15.39
C ASP A 94 -11.53 12.69 15.72
N ALA A 95 -10.38 13.01 16.32
CA ALA A 95 -9.99 14.40 16.58
C ALA A 95 -9.85 15.20 15.27
N ALA A 96 -9.27 14.60 14.23
CA ALA A 96 -9.11 15.24 12.93
C ALA A 96 -10.47 15.55 12.27
N VAL A 97 -11.39 14.58 12.25
CA VAL A 97 -12.75 14.78 11.70
C VAL A 97 -13.51 15.83 12.51
N ALA A 98 -13.39 15.84 13.84
CA ALA A 98 -14.00 16.86 14.69
C ALA A 98 -13.45 18.26 14.37
N ALA A 99 -12.13 18.41 14.19
CA ALA A 99 -11.49 19.66 13.82
C ALA A 99 -11.93 20.15 12.43
N ALA A 100 -12.03 19.25 11.44
CA ALA A 100 -12.55 19.58 10.12
C ALA A 100 -14.03 20.02 10.18
N ASN A 101 -14.86 19.28 10.93
CA ASN A 101 -16.29 19.59 11.11
C ASN A 101 -16.54 20.93 11.81
N ALA A 102 -15.63 21.39 12.66
CA ALA A 102 -15.70 22.71 13.29
C ALA A 102 -15.58 23.86 12.27
N LEU A 103 -14.88 23.62 11.14
CA LEU A 103 -14.73 24.59 10.04
C LEU A 103 -15.87 24.52 9.02
N LEU A 104 -16.72 23.49 9.10
CA LEU A 104 -17.82 23.26 8.16
C LEU A 104 -19.17 23.69 8.78
N PRO A 105 -20.07 24.28 7.98
CA PRO A 105 -21.44 24.52 8.41
C PRO A 105 -22.15 23.19 8.67
N ALA A 106 -23.16 23.21 9.54
CA ALA A 106 -23.79 22.01 10.09
C ALA A 106 -24.27 21.00 9.01
N TYR A 107 -24.74 21.48 7.86
CA TYR A 107 -25.23 20.62 6.77
C TYR A 107 -24.12 19.86 6.02
N ALA A 108 -22.86 20.30 6.14
CA ALA A 108 -21.71 19.73 5.41
C ALA A 108 -20.78 18.90 6.30
N ARG A 109 -21.09 18.79 7.59
CA ARG A 109 -20.29 18.02 8.55
C ARG A 109 -20.37 16.53 8.25
N VAL A 110 -19.22 15.87 8.27
CA VAL A 110 -19.11 14.41 8.14
C VAL A 110 -19.70 13.77 9.39
N ARG A 111 -20.72 12.94 9.21
CA ARG A 111 -21.44 12.28 10.30
C ARG A 111 -20.75 11.00 10.76
N SER A 112 -20.25 10.21 9.82
CA SER A 112 -19.54 8.96 10.05
C SER A 112 -18.43 8.81 9.03
N TRP A 113 -17.42 8.05 9.41
CA TRP A 113 -16.28 7.76 8.56
C TRP A 113 -15.84 6.31 8.71
N ARG A 114 -15.15 5.79 7.69
CA ARG A 114 -14.46 4.50 7.74
C ARG A 114 -13.00 4.70 7.33
N GLU A 115 -12.11 4.00 8.03
CA GLU A 115 -10.71 3.95 7.64
C GLU A 115 -10.56 3.15 6.34
N ALA A 116 -9.70 3.62 5.44
CA ALA A 116 -9.44 3.01 4.15
C ALA A 116 -7.93 2.89 3.89
N ALA A 117 -7.56 1.95 3.03
CA ALA A 117 -6.22 1.86 2.49
C ALA A 117 -5.90 3.04 1.57
N HIS A 118 -4.61 3.22 1.25
CA HIS A 118 -4.18 4.30 0.37
C HIS A 118 -4.81 4.17 -1.02
N PHE A 119 -5.37 5.28 -1.52
CA PHE A 119 -5.83 5.34 -2.89
C PHE A 119 -4.62 5.58 -3.77
N THR A 120 -4.40 4.72 -4.77
CA THR A 120 -3.25 4.81 -5.66
C THR A 120 -3.67 4.69 -7.13
N PRO A 121 -2.82 5.12 -8.09
CA PRO A 121 -3.05 4.79 -9.49
C PRO A 121 -2.99 3.27 -9.74
N MET A 122 -2.19 2.55 -8.95
CA MET A 122 -1.89 1.13 -9.11
C MET A 122 -3.10 0.25 -8.78
N ASN A 123 -3.85 0.59 -7.72
CA ASN A 123 -5.12 -0.08 -7.41
C ASN A 123 -6.32 0.57 -8.14
N GLY A 124 -6.08 1.42 -9.14
CA GLY A 124 -7.12 2.02 -9.97
C GLY A 124 -8.05 3.01 -9.25
N GLN A 125 -7.70 3.44 -8.03
CA GLN A 125 -8.51 4.37 -7.22
C GLN A 125 -8.13 5.84 -7.42
N LEU A 126 -6.94 6.10 -7.97
CA LEU A 126 -6.55 7.41 -8.49
C LEU A 126 -6.35 7.39 -10.01
N THR A 127 -6.53 8.53 -10.64
CA THR A 127 -5.97 8.80 -11.97
C THR A 127 -4.45 9.00 -11.88
N GLY A 128 -3.74 8.93 -13.01
CA GLY A 128 -2.29 9.17 -13.04
C GLY A 128 -1.86 10.57 -12.55
N ASN A 129 -2.79 11.53 -12.51
CA ASN A 129 -2.57 12.86 -11.93
C ASN A 129 -3.17 13.04 -10.52
N GLY A 130 -3.50 11.96 -9.82
CA GLY A 130 -3.88 11.98 -8.41
C GLY A 130 -5.34 12.34 -8.09
N ARG A 131 -6.24 12.40 -9.09
CA ARG A 131 -7.68 12.62 -8.83
C ARG A 131 -8.37 11.32 -8.43
N LEU A 132 -9.32 11.41 -7.50
CA LEU A 132 -10.13 10.28 -7.05
C LEU A 132 -10.95 9.69 -8.21
N ARG A 133 -10.85 8.38 -8.41
CA ARG A 133 -11.79 7.59 -9.22
C ARG A 133 -12.93 7.13 -8.31
N ARG A 134 -13.84 8.07 -7.98
CA ARG A 134 -14.92 7.88 -7.00
C ARG A 134 -15.74 6.62 -7.21
N ALA A 135 -16.08 6.28 -8.46
CA ALA A 135 -16.84 5.08 -8.78
C ALA A 135 -16.08 3.78 -8.43
N ALA A 136 -14.77 3.73 -8.68
CA ALA A 136 -13.94 2.57 -8.32
C ALA A 136 -13.78 2.45 -6.80
N ILE A 137 -13.59 3.57 -6.10
CA ILE A 137 -13.50 3.58 -4.63
C ILE A 137 -14.86 3.20 -4.01
N ALA A 138 -15.97 3.69 -4.56
CA ALA A 138 -17.31 3.32 -4.12
C ALA A 138 -17.58 1.82 -4.29
N ALA A 139 -17.24 1.27 -5.45
CA ALA A 139 -17.37 -0.17 -5.71
C ALA A 139 -16.58 -1.01 -4.70
N ALA A 140 -15.36 -0.57 -4.33
CA ALA A 140 -14.50 -1.33 -3.42
C ALA A 140 -14.96 -1.28 -1.94
N TYR A 141 -15.52 -0.15 -1.49
CA TYR A 141 -15.77 0.09 -0.06
C TYR A 141 -17.24 0.28 0.32
N LEU A 142 -18.07 0.78 -0.59
CA LEU A 142 -19.43 1.25 -0.29
C LEU A 142 -20.50 0.31 -0.85
N ASP A 143 -20.24 -0.30 -2.00
CA ASP A 143 -21.21 -1.14 -2.70
C ASP A 143 -21.20 -2.56 -2.12
N GLY A 144 -22.13 -2.85 -1.21
CA GLY A 144 -22.24 -4.17 -0.59
C GLY A 144 -21.18 -4.43 0.49
N THR A 145 -20.83 -5.71 0.67
CA THR A 145 -19.74 -6.12 1.57
C THR A 145 -18.43 -5.98 0.82
N ALA A 146 -17.45 -5.29 1.41
CA ALA A 146 -16.15 -5.14 0.81
C ALA A 146 -15.46 -6.51 0.66
N ASP A 147 -14.73 -6.67 -0.44
CA ASP A 147 -13.89 -7.84 -0.65
C ASP A 147 -12.85 -7.97 0.48
N PHE A 148 -12.53 -9.21 0.86
CA PHE A 148 -11.65 -9.45 2.00
C PHE A 148 -10.25 -8.84 1.80
N PHE A 149 -9.72 -8.83 0.58
CA PHE A 149 -8.45 -8.16 0.29
C PHE A 149 -8.51 -6.65 0.60
N THR A 150 -9.58 -5.96 0.18
CA THR A 150 -9.80 -4.53 0.49
C THR A 150 -9.89 -4.31 1.99
N GLU A 151 -10.60 -5.19 2.71
CA GLU A 151 -10.68 -5.15 4.18
C GLU A 151 -9.31 -5.38 4.83
N LEU A 152 -8.52 -6.34 4.32
CA LEU A 152 -7.18 -6.64 4.81
C LEU A 152 -6.25 -5.43 4.65
N GLU A 153 -6.27 -4.77 3.49
CA GLU A 153 -5.48 -3.55 3.25
C GLU A 153 -5.90 -2.42 4.19
N ALA A 154 -7.21 -2.17 4.33
CA ALA A 154 -7.71 -1.11 5.20
C ALA A 154 -7.40 -1.38 6.68
N GLN A 155 -7.53 -2.63 7.13
CA GLN A 155 -7.33 -3.02 8.52
C GLN A 155 -5.86 -3.18 8.92
N THR A 156 -4.93 -3.09 7.96
CA THR A 156 -3.48 -3.14 8.19
C THR A 156 -2.76 -1.86 7.73
N VAL A 157 -3.50 -0.82 7.34
CA VAL A 157 -2.92 0.42 6.81
C VAL A 157 -2.02 1.11 7.83
N ARG A 158 -2.35 1.03 9.12
CA ARG A 158 -1.55 1.64 10.20
C ARG A 158 -0.25 0.88 10.45
N GLU A 159 -0.29 -0.45 10.43
CA GLU A 159 0.89 -1.30 10.52
C GLU A 159 1.84 -1.05 9.35
N ARG A 160 1.30 -0.94 8.13
CA ARG A 160 2.06 -0.55 6.94
C ARG A 160 2.68 0.83 7.09
N LEU A 161 1.93 1.83 7.53
CA LEU A 161 2.45 3.18 7.76
C LEU A 161 3.60 3.19 8.79
N ARG A 162 3.47 2.42 9.87
CA ARG A 162 4.53 2.28 10.88
C ARG A 162 5.76 1.57 10.32
N PHE A 163 5.56 0.53 9.52
CA PHE A 163 6.66 -0.16 8.85
C PHE A 163 7.42 0.80 7.93
N LEU A 164 6.71 1.63 7.17
CA LEU A 164 7.31 2.62 6.28
C LEU A 164 8.14 3.67 7.02
N THR A 165 7.98 3.90 8.33
CA THR A 165 8.80 4.89 9.06
C THR A 165 10.11 4.33 9.60
N ILE A 166 10.41 3.04 9.40
CA ILE A 166 11.64 2.42 9.90
C ILE A 166 12.88 3.12 9.27
N PRO A 167 13.85 3.59 10.07
CA PRO A 167 14.99 4.37 9.56
C PRO A 167 15.81 3.64 8.48
N GLN A 168 16.07 2.35 8.67
CA GLN A 168 16.81 1.51 7.74
C GLN A 168 16.09 1.38 6.40
N LEU A 169 14.77 1.20 6.46
CA LEU A 169 13.93 1.13 5.26
C LEU A 169 13.94 2.47 4.51
N GLN A 170 13.75 3.59 5.22
CA GLN A 170 13.80 4.93 4.62
C GLN A 170 15.16 5.19 3.97
N ALA A 171 16.25 4.87 4.66
CA ALA A 171 17.61 5.01 4.12
C ALA A 171 17.82 4.15 2.86
N GLY A 172 17.28 2.93 2.84
CA GLY A 172 17.32 2.06 1.66
C GLY A 172 16.53 2.65 0.48
N LEU A 173 15.32 3.15 0.73
CA LEU A 173 14.48 3.79 -0.28
C LEU A 173 15.09 5.06 -0.88
N THR A 174 15.88 5.80 -0.09
CA THR A 174 16.64 6.98 -0.55
C THR A 174 18.04 6.66 -1.06
N GLY A 175 18.47 5.39 -0.98
CA GLY A 175 19.80 4.92 -1.38
C GLY A 175 20.94 5.45 -0.51
N THR A 176 20.67 5.90 0.71
CA THR A 176 21.66 6.51 1.61
C THR A 176 22.33 5.50 2.55
N ILE A 177 22.15 4.21 2.29
CA ILE A 177 22.82 3.12 3.01
C ILE A 177 24.23 2.90 2.47
N THR A 178 25.12 2.35 3.29
CA THR A 178 26.44 1.88 2.84
C THR A 178 26.33 0.51 2.17
N ARG A 179 27.41 0.08 1.51
CA ARG A 179 27.50 -1.28 0.97
C ARG A 179 27.39 -2.35 2.05
N ASP A 180 27.98 -2.13 3.22
CA ASP A 180 27.92 -3.09 4.33
C ASP A 180 26.49 -3.23 4.87
N VAL A 181 25.74 -2.13 4.96
CA VAL A 181 24.32 -2.16 5.31
C VAL A 181 23.50 -2.91 4.25
N TYR A 182 23.80 -2.70 2.96
CA TYR A 182 23.14 -3.44 1.88
C TYR A 182 23.43 -4.96 1.95
N LEU A 183 24.68 -5.34 2.18
CA LEU A 183 25.07 -6.74 2.37
C LEU A 183 24.42 -7.35 3.63
N ALA A 184 24.32 -6.60 4.73
CA ALA A 184 23.63 -7.03 5.93
C ALA A 184 22.13 -7.24 5.70
N TYR A 185 21.49 -6.36 4.92
CA TYR A 185 20.11 -6.54 4.47
C TYR A 185 19.95 -7.83 3.66
N LEU A 186 20.78 -8.03 2.62
CA LEU A 186 20.71 -9.23 1.79
C LEU A 186 20.96 -10.50 2.62
N ALA A 187 21.86 -10.46 3.61
CA ALA A 187 22.08 -11.60 4.49
C ALA A 187 20.81 -11.96 5.29
N GLN A 188 20.08 -10.98 5.83
CA GLN A 188 18.82 -11.26 6.52
C GLN A 188 17.70 -11.65 5.55
N ALA A 189 17.68 -11.09 4.34
CA ALA A 189 16.78 -11.49 3.28
C ALA A 189 16.96 -12.97 2.94
N TYR A 190 18.21 -13.41 2.72
CA TYR A 190 18.55 -14.81 2.48
C TYR A 190 17.96 -15.72 3.56
N HIS A 191 18.18 -15.37 4.83
CA HIS A 191 17.76 -16.20 5.96
C HIS A 191 16.25 -16.38 6.06
N HIS A 192 15.43 -15.37 5.77
CA HIS A 192 13.98 -15.59 5.78
C HIS A 192 13.46 -16.18 4.47
N VAL A 193 14.04 -15.83 3.32
CA VAL A 193 13.62 -16.36 2.00
C VAL A 193 13.95 -17.84 1.88
N SER A 194 15.04 -18.34 2.48
CA SER A 194 15.34 -19.78 2.53
C SER A 194 14.28 -20.60 3.26
N HIS A 195 13.39 -19.95 4.03
CA HIS A 195 12.25 -20.59 4.69
C HIS A 195 10.92 -20.40 3.95
N THR A 196 10.84 -19.61 2.89
CA THR A 196 9.60 -19.36 2.14
C THR A 196 8.98 -20.68 1.62
N VAL A 197 9.73 -21.48 0.86
CA VAL A 197 9.27 -22.77 0.36
C VAL A 197 8.98 -23.78 1.48
N PRO A 198 9.86 -23.99 2.48
CA PRO A 198 9.55 -24.84 3.63
C PRO A 198 8.28 -24.46 4.41
N LEU A 199 8.02 -23.16 4.61
CA LEU A 199 6.80 -22.67 5.25
C LEU A 199 5.56 -22.96 4.40
N MET A 200 5.64 -22.76 3.09
CA MET A 200 4.57 -23.15 2.16
C MET A 200 4.27 -24.64 2.20
N GLN A 201 5.30 -25.49 2.20
CA GLN A 201 5.15 -26.94 2.33
C GLN A 201 4.48 -27.33 3.66
N ALA A 202 4.85 -26.67 4.76
CA ALA A 202 4.22 -26.89 6.07
C ALA A 202 2.74 -26.46 6.09
N ALA A 203 2.41 -25.30 5.49
CA ALA A 203 1.04 -24.83 5.35
C ALA A 203 0.22 -25.80 4.47
N ARG A 204 0.75 -26.17 3.30
CA ARG A 204 0.17 -27.11 2.36
C ARG A 204 -0.17 -28.45 3.02
N ALA A 205 0.75 -29.01 3.81
CA ALA A 205 0.52 -30.28 4.50
C ALA A 205 -0.69 -30.22 5.45
N ARG A 206 -0.92 -29.07 6.10
CA ARG A 206 -2.07 -28.86 6.99
C ARG A 206 -3.36 -28.51 6.27
N LEU A 207 -3.26 -27.97 5.05
CA LEU A 207 -4.38 -27.54 4.23
C LEU A 207 -4.79 -28.60 3.19
N GLY A 208 -4.29 -29.85 3.30
CA GLY A 208 -4.52 -30.93 2.34
C GLY A 208 -5.98 -31.24 2.03
N GLY A 209 -6.92 -30.91 2.93
CA GLY A 209 -8.36 -31.02 2.71
C GLY A 209 -8.99 -29.92 1.84
N ARG A 210 -8.18 -29.00 1.29
CA ARG A 210 -8.64 -27.81 0.54
C ARG A 210 -7.97 -27.75 -0.84
N PRO A 211 -8.49 -28.48 -1.85
CA PRO A 211 -7.81 -28.67 -3.14
C PRO A 211 -7.42 -27.39 -3.87
N ALA A 212 -8.28 -26.37 -3.88
CA ALA A 212 -7.98 -25.09 -4.53
C ALA A 212 -6.81 -24.36 -3.86
N ILE A 213 -6.74 -24.37 -2.52
CA ILE A 213 -5.64 -23.76 -1.76
C ILE A 213 -4.35 -24.55 -1.94
N VAL A 214 -4.43 -25.89 -1.97
CA VAL A 214 -3.29 -26.76 -2.24
C VAL A 214 -2.71 -26.50 -3.62
N ALA A 215 -3.56 -26.39 -4.65
CA ALA A 215 -3.13 -26.07 -6.01
C ALA A 215 -2.44 -24.70 -6.08
N ALA A 216 -3.03 -23.67 -5.45
CA ALA A 216 -2.40 -22.34 -5.38
C ALA A 216 -1.03 -22.38 -4.68
N LEU A 217 -0.89 -23.15 -3.60
CA LEU A 217 0.41 -23.33 -2.92
C LEU A 217 1.40 -24.13 -3.76
N ASP A 218 0.95 -25.10 -4.56
CA ASP A 218 1.82 -25.85 -5.47
C ASP A 218 2.44 -24.96 -6.55
N ASP A 219 1.62 -24.11 -7.17
CA ASP A 219 2.08 -23.14 -8.16
C ASP A 219 3.09 -22.16 -7.53
N TYR A 220 2.77 -21.64 -6.33
CA TYR A 220 3.64 -20.70 -5.63
C TYR A 220 4.96 -21.33 -5.16
N ILE A 221 4.94 -22.59 -4.71
CA ILE A 221 6.16 -23.34 -4.36
C ILE A 221 7.05 -23.50 -5.59
N ALA A 222 6.46 -23.82 -6.75
CA ALA A 222 7.21 -24.00 -7.98
C ALA A 222 7.88 -22.68 -8.41
N GLU A 223 7.20 -21.56 -8.24
CA GLU A 223 7.72 -20.23 -8.52
C GLU A 223 8.86 -19.81 -7.58
N GLU A 224 8.66 -19.92 -6.26
CA GLU A 224 9.63 -19.43 -5.26
C GLU A 224 10.87 -20.32 -5.09
N THR A 225 10.90 -21.50 -5.72
CA THR A 225 12.01 -22.44 -5.57
C THR A 225 13.31 -21.87 -6.12
N GLY A 226 14.28 -21.64 -5.23
CA GLY A 226 15.62 -21.17 -5.58
C GLY A 226 15.78 -19.65 -5.55
N HIS A 227 14.76 -18.89 -5.15
CA HIS A 227 14.87 -17.43 -4.98
C HIS A 227 15.96 -17.03 -3.98
N GLU A 228 16.22 -17.85 -2.94
CA GLU A 228 17.30 -17.63 -1.99
C GLU A 228 18.70 -17.66 -2.64
N GLU A 229 18.87 -18.39 -3.75
CA GLU A 229 20.14 -18.44 -4.48
C GLU A 229 20.40 -17.15 -5.26
N TRP A 230 19.36 -16.43 -5.69
CA TRP A 230 19.51 -15.10 -6.30
C TRP A 230 20.09 -14.10 -5.29
N ILE A 231 19.68 -14.18 -4.03
CA ILE A 231 20.21 -13.32 -2.96
C ILE A 231 21.70 -13.60 -2.74
N LEU A 232 22.10 -14.87 -2.73
CA LEU A 232 23.51 -15.25 -2.57
C LEU A 232 24.35 -14.79 -3.78
N SER A 233 23.81 -14.87 -4.99
CA SER A 233 24.44 -14.30 -6.19
C SER A 233 24.60 -12.78 -6.06
N ASP A 234 23.54 -12.07 -5.65
CA ASP A 234 23.56 -10.62 -5.45
C ASP A 234 24.61 -10.21 -4.42
N ILE A 235 24.73 -10.94 -3.30
CA ILE A 235 25.76 -10.73 -2.27
C ILE A 235 27.16 -10.86 -2.88
N ALA A 236 27.43 -11.92 -3.64
CA ALA A 236 28.73 -12.14 -4.26
C ALA A 236 29.08 -11.02 -5.26
N VAL A 237 28.13 -10.60 -6.08
CA VAL A 237 28.33 -9.50 -7.05
C VAL A 237 28.52 -8.16 -6.34
N ALA A 238 27.83 -7.92 -5.23
CA ALA A 238 28.01 -6.75 -4.39
C ALA A 238 29.35 -6.74 -3.63
N GLY A 239 30.12 -7.83 -3.67
CA GLY A 239 31.44 -7.97 -3.05
C GLY A 239 31.42 -8.55 -1.64
N GLY A 240 30.32 -9.19 -1.22
CA GLY A 240 30.22 -9.92 0.04
C GLY A 240 30.59 -11.41 -0.09
N ASP A 241 30.64 -12.10 1.05
CA ASP A 241 30.92 -13.55 1.12
C ASP A 241 29.60 -14.35 1.27
N ALA A 242 29.07 -14.79 0.14
CA ALA A 242 27.84 -15.59 0.08
C ALA A 242 27.98 -16.94 0.81
N ALA A 243 29.17 -17.54 0.81
CA ALA A 243 29.40 -18.82 1.49
C ALA A 243 29.37 -18.64 3.01
N ALA A 244 29.95 -17.55 3.52
CA ALA A 244 29.87 -17.20 4.93
C ALA A 244 28.42 -16.91 5.36
N VAL A 245 27.64 -16.18 4.54
CA VAL A 245 26.21 -15.92 4.83
C VAL A 245 25.42 -17.23 4.90
N ARG A 246 25.60 -18.14 3.94
CA ARG A 246 24.94 -19.46 3.95
C ARG A 246 25.28 -20.29 5.20
N ALA A 247 26.51 -20.18 5.71
CA ALA A 247 26.95 -20.89 6.91
C ALA A 247 26.62 -20.16 8.23
N SER A 248 26.12 -18.93 8.17
CA SER A 248 25.82 -18.10 9.33
C SER A 248 24.46 -18.41 9.95
N ALA A 249 24.25 -17.98 11.19
CA ALA A 249 22.92 -17.95 11.79
C ALA A 249 22.19 -16.64 11.47
N PRO A 250 20.85 -16.64 11.37
CA PRO A 250 20.05 -15.42 11.26
C PRO A 250 20.22 -14.51 12.47
N ALA A 251 20.00 -13.21 12.28
CA ALA A 251 19.87 -12.29 13.40
C ALA A 251 18.63 -12.66 14.25
N PRO A 252 18.59 -12.33 15.56
CA PRO A 252 17.48 -12.70 16.43
C PRO A 252 16.09 -12.25 15.93
N ALA A 253 16.00 -11.08 15.30
CA ALA A 253 14.74 -10.58 14.74
C ALA A 253 14.25 -11.44 13.55
N THR A 254 15.16 -11.84 12.67
CA THR A 254 14.87 -12.71 11.53
C THR A 254 14.46 -14.11 12.00
N ALA A 255 15.19 -14.67 12.97
CA ALA A 255 14.84 -15.94 13.59
C ALA A 255 13.43 -15.88 14.22
N ALA A 256 13.14 -14.82 14.99
CA ALA A 256 11.83 -14.65 15.61
C ALA A 256 10.69 -14.55 14.59
N MET A 257 10.90 -13.86 13.47
CA MET A 257 9.91 -13.78 12.39
C MET A 257 9.61 -15.16 11.80
N VAL A 258 10.65 -15.92 11.48
CA VAL A 258 10.54 -17.27 10.89
C VAL A 258 9.90 -18.25 11.88
N ASP A 259 10.39 -18.30 13.11
CA ASP A 259 9.86 -19.18 14.17
C ASP A 259 8.38 -18.90 14.45
N HIS A 260 8.00 -17.62 14.44
CA HIS A 260 6.61 -17.22 14.59
C HIS A 260 5.74 -17.75 13.45
N ALA A 261 6.20 -17.67 12.20
CA ALA A 261 5.47 -18.22 11.06
C ALA A 261 5.28 -19.74 11.17
N TYR A 262 6.34 -20.49 11.47
CA TYR A 262 6.24 -21.93 11.70
C TYR A 262 5.25 -22.26 12.81
N ARG A 263 5.32 -21.55 13.94
CA ARG A 263 4.42 -21.75 15.07
C ARG A 263 2.96 -21.49 14.68
N ARG A 264 2.67 -20.38 13.99
CA ARG A 264 1.31 -20.05 13.54
C ARG A 264 0.74 -21.11 12.61
N ILE A 265 1.55 -21.63 11.71
CA ILE A 265 1.17 -22.74 10.83
C ILE A 265 0.94 -24.02 11.65
N ALA A 266 1.90 -24.41 12.49
CA ALA A 266 1.90 -25.70 13.18
C ALA A 266 0.81 -25.82 14.25
N THR A 267 0.56 -24.76 15.02
CA THR A 267 -0.36 -24.82 16.18
C THR A 267 -1.66 -24.06 15.95
N GLY A 268 -1.70 -23.17 14.96
CA GLY A 268 -2.86 -22.35 14.64
C GLY A 268 -3.60 -22.78 13.37
N ASN A 269 -4.34 -21.83 12.81
CA ASN A 269 -4.93 -21.96 11.48
C ASN A 269 -3.83 -21.75 10.42
N ALA A 270 -3.56 -22.76 9.61
CA ALA A 270 -2.52 -22.72 8.59
C ALA A 270 -2.77 -21.68 7.49
N MET A 271 -4.02 -21.23 7.29
CA MET A 271 -4.33 -20.10 6.41
C MET A 271 -3.63 -18.81 6.83
N ALA A 272 -3.22 -18.69 8.11
CA ALA A 272 -2.40 -17.58 8.59
C ALA A 272 -1.19 -17.31 7.69
N PHE A 273 -0.60 -18.34 7.06
CA PHE A 273 0.54 -18.19 6.14
C PHE A 273 0.30 -17.11 5.06
N PHE A 274 -0.90 -17.02 4.50
CA PHE A 274 -1.23 -16.00 3.49
C PHE A 274 -1.15 -14.57 4.02
N GLY A 275 -1.26 -14.36 5.34
CA GLY A 275 -1.01 -13.05 5.95
C GLY A 275 0.47 -12.67 5.93
N MET A 276 1.40 -13.64 5.98
CA MET A 276 2.83 -13.40 5.78
C MET A 276 3.13 -13.05 4.32
N VAL A 277 2.58 -13.83 3.39
CA VAL A 277 2.70 -13.59 1.94
C VAL A 277 2.27 -12.16 1.61
N TYR A 278 1.08 -11.76 2.07
CA TYR A 278 0.58 -10.41 1.89
C TYR A 278 1.59 -9.33 2.32
N VAL A 279 2.19 -9.48 3.51
CA VAL A 279 3.12 -8.47 4.03
C VAL A 279 4.40 -8.44 3.21
N LEU A 280 4.99 -9.59 2.91
CA LEU A 280 6.26 -9.67 2.19
C LEU A 280 6.14 -9.15 0.76
N GLU A 281 5.11 -9.54 0.03
CA GLU A 281 4.88 -9.08 -1.34
C GLU A 281 4.54 -7.59 -1.38
N SER A 282 3.56 -7.16 -0.57
CA SER A 282 3.12 -5.75 -0.60
C SER A 282 4.20 -4.74 -0.16
N VAL A 283 5.24 -5.18 0.55
CA VAL A 283 6.41 -4.37 0.89
C VAL A 283 7.48 -4.47 -0.20
N SER A 284 7.66 -5.65 -0.79
CA SER A 284 8.66 -5.92 -1.84
C SER A 284 8.46 -5.03 -3.06
N VAL A 285 7.22 -4.83 -3.54
CA VAL A 285 6.90 -3.87 -4.63
C VAL A 285 7.55 -2.50 -4.42
N ALA A 286 7.44 -1.95 -3.20
CA ALA A 286 7.89 -0.60 -2.87
C ALA A 286 9.43 -0.51 -2.80
N LEU A 287 10.07 -1.53 -2.21
CA LEU A 287 11.52 -1.67 -2.11
C LEU A 287 12.17 -1.90 -3.48
N ALA A 288 11.59 -2.80 -4.27
CA ALA A 288 12.09 -3.25 -5.54
C ALA A 288 12.22 -2.12 -6.57
N THR A 289 11.19 -1.29 -6.69
CA THR A 289 11.16 -0.27 -7.75
C THR A 289 12.00 0.96 -7.40
N ARG A 290 11.84 1.49 -6.17
CA ARG A 290 12.47 2.76 -5.76
C ARG A 290 13.79 2.55 -5.02
N GLY A 291 13.83 1.60 -4.09
CA GLY A 291 15.00 1.30 -3.29
C GLY A 291 16.16 0.75 -4.10
N ALA A 292 15.93 -0.32 -4.89
CA ALA A 292 16.99 -0.97 -5.67
C ALA A 292 17.70 0.03 -6.61
N SER A 293 16.92 0.84 -7.33
CA SER A 293 17.46 1.87 -8.24
C SER A 293 18.29 2.93 -7.50
N ALA A 294 17.83 3.38 -6.32
CA ALA A 294 18.54 4.38 -5.53
C ALA A 294 19.86 3.82 -4.95
N VAL A 295 19.82 2.60 -4.40
CA VAL A 295 21.00 1.91 -3.86
C VAL A 295 22.01 1.59 -4.96
N ALA A 296 21.57 1.06 -6.11
CA ALA A 296 22.43 0.76 -7.25
C ALA A 296 23.21 1.99 -7.71
N LYS A 297 22.50 3.12 -7.88
CA LYS A 297 23.09 4.38 -8.30
C LYS A 297 24.11 4.91 -7.30
N ASN A 298 23.76 4.94 -6.00
CA ASN A 298 24.61 5.57 -4.99
C ASN A 298 25.83 4.71 -4.61
N LEU A 299 25.71 3.38 -4.65
CA LEU A 299 26.82 2.46 -4.33
C LEU A 299 27.67 2.08 -5.56
N GLY A 300 27.25 2.49 -6.76
CA GLY A 300 27.91 2.12 -8.01
C GLY A 300 27.89 0.60 -8.27
N LEU A 301 26.82 -0.08 -7.84
CA LEU A 301 26.68 -1.52 -7.99
C LEU A 301 25.99 -1.86 -9.32
N PRO A 302 26.38 -2.96 -9.98
CA PRO A 302 25.81 -3.33 -11.26
C PRO A 302 24.42 -3.98 -11.08
N PRO A 303 23.57 -4.04 -12.11
CA PRO A 303 22.23 -4.64 -12.03
C PRO A 303 22.21 -6.08 -11.51
N GLN A 304 23.28 -6.84 -11.73
CA GLN A 304 23.46 -8.21 -11.26
C GLN A 304 23.59 -8.33 -9.74
N ALA A 305 23.71 -7.21 -9.01
CA ALA A 305 23.69 -7.19 -7.55
C ALA A 305 22.27 -6.95 -6.98
N PHE A 306 21.24 -6.93 -7.82
CA PHE A 306 19.85 -6.61 -7.44
C PHE A 306 18.84 -7.56 -8.08
N THR A 307 19.26 -8.76 -8.51
CA THR A 307 18.38 -9.71 -9.19
C THR A 307 17.20 -10.12 -8.30
N TYR A 308 17.44 -10.34 -7.00
CA TYR A 308 16.38 -10.63 -6.03
C TYR A 308 15.40 -9.46 -5.87
N LEU A 309 15.92 -8.25 -5.67
CA LEU A 309 15.07 -7.08 -5.46
C LEU A 309 14.29 -6.71 -6.72
N THR A 310 14.85 -6.90 -7.91
CA THR A 310 14.18 -6.52 -9.16
C THR A 310 13.19 -7.56 -9.66
N SER A 311 13.40 -8.86 -9.39
CA SER A 311 12.41 -9.90 -9.71
C SER A 311 11.10 -9.67 -8.99
N HIS A 312 11.15 -9.32 -7.70
CA HIS A 312 9.99 -8.97 -6.87
C HIS A 312 9.42 -7.57 -7.19
N GLY A 313 9.97 -6.82 -8.15
CA GLY A 313 9.43 -5.51 -8.56
C GLY A 313 8.58 -5.53 -9.81
N ALA A 314 8.94 -6.38 -10.78
CA ALA A 314 8.31 -6.44 -12.10
C ALA A 314 7.22 -7.52 -12.21
N LEU A 315 7.25 -8.55 -11.35
CA LEU A 315 6.30 -9.67 -11.32
C LEU A 315 5.12 -9.45 -10.35
N ASP A 316 5.23 -8.46 -9.47
CA ASP A 316 4.49 -8.43 -8.20
C ASP A 316 3.09 -7.76 -8.28
N GLN A 317 2.76 -7.09 -9.40
CA GLN A 317 1.37 -6.67 -9.65
C GLN A 317 0.47 -7.86 -9.95
N ASP A 318 0.96 -8.83 -10.72
CA ASP A 318 0.22 -10.03 -11.07
C ASP A 318 0.12 -10.96 -9.85
N HIS A 319 1.16 -11.02 -9.01
CA HIS A 319 1.13 -11.78 -7.74
C HIS A 319 0.11 -11.20 -6.77
N MET A 320 0.06 -9.87 -6.60
CA MET A 320 -0.96 -9.24 -5.75
C MET A 320 -2.37 -9.36 -6.32
N ALA A 321 -2.55 -9.35 -7.63
CA ALA A 321 -3.86 -9.63 -8.24
C ALA A 321 -4.29 -11.09 -8.01
N PHE A 322 -3.41 -12.06 -8.22
CA PHE A 322 -3.66 -13.47 -7.96
C PHE A 322 -3.94 -13.73 -6.48
N PHE A 323 -3.15 -13.14 -5.59
CA PHE A 323 -3.37 -13.20 -4.15
C PHE A 323 -4.72 -12.63 -3.76
N ALA A 324 -5.09 -11.47 -4.30
CA ALA A 324 -6.39 -10.86 -4.04
C ALA A 324 -7.54 -11.78 -4.48
N GLU A 325 -7.46 -12.37 -5.66
CA GLU A 325 -8.45 -13.36 -6.14
C GLU A 325 -8.56 -14.56 -5.19
N LEU A 326 -7.42 -15.12 -4.78
CA LEU A 326 -7.36 -16.27 -3.87
C LEU A 326 -8.02 -15.96 -2.52
N VAL A 327 -7.67 -14.84 -1.88
CA VAL A 327 -8.17 -14.52 -0.53
C VAL A 327 -9.62 -14.00 -0.56
N ASN A 328 -10.05 -13.39 -1.66
CA ASN A 328 -11.45 -12.98 -1.83
C ASN A 328 -12.40 -14.17 -1.96
N GLY A 329 -11.92 -15.31 -2.45
CA GLY A 329 -12.66 -16.57 -2.49
C GLY A 329 -12.81 -17.28 -1.14
N LEU A 330 -12.25 -16.75 -0.05
CA LEU A 330 -12.34 -17.37 1.28
C LEU A 330 -13.62 -16.94 2.00
N ASP A 331 -14.50 -17.88 2.33
CA ASP A 331 -15.75 -17.58 3.05
C ASP A 331 -15.64 -17.74 4.58
N ASP A 332 -14.68 -18.53 5.08
CA ASP A 332 -14.56 -18.84 6.50
C ASP A 332 -14.02 -17.62 7.30
N PRO A 333 -14.79 -17.06 8.24
CA PRO A 333 -14.34 -15.93 9.06
C PRO A 333 -13.10 -16.25 9.90
N ALA A 334 -12.89 -17.51 10.29
CA ALA A 334 -11.71 -17.93 11.06
C ALA A 334 -10.44 -17.90 10.20
N ASP A 335 -10.54 -18.17 8.90
CA ASP A 335 -9.43 -18.05 7.96
C ASP A 335 -9.06 -16.59 7.74
N ARG A 336 -10.08 -15.76 7.46
CA ARG A 336 -9.91 -14.31 7.30
C ARG A 336 -9.26 -13.68 8.54
N ALA A 337 -9.73 -14.05 9.74
CA ALA A 337 -9.16 -13.58 10.99
C ALA A 337 -7.72 -14.06 11.21
N ALA A 338 -7.40 -15.30 10.81
CA ALA A 338 -6.05 -15.84 10.92
C ALA A 338 -5.05 -15.11 10.00
N ILE A 339 -5.46 -14.82 8.76
CA ILE A 339 -4.70 -14.06 7.76
C ILE A 339 -4.45 -12.63 8.27
N LEU A 340 -5.51 -11.93 8.69
CA LEU A 340 -5.39 -10.57 9.22
C LEU A 340 -4.49 -10.52 10.46
N GLY A 341 -4.66 -11.46 11.38
CA GLY A 341 -3.83 -11.55 12.58
C GLY A 341 -2.35 -11.77 12.24
N MET A 342 -2.05 -12.66 11.31
CA MET A 342 -0.68 -12.87 10.84
C MET A 342 -0.11 -11.64 10.16
N ALA A 343 -0.88 -10.96 9.30
CA ALA A 343 -0.42 -9.76 8.61
C ALA A 343 0.00 -8.66 9.59
N ARG A 344 -0.82 -8.38 10.62
CA ARG A 344 -0.48 -7.40 11.67
C ARG A 344 0.81 -7.76 12.41
N GLU A 345 0.97 -9.02 12.76
CA GLU A 345 2.17 -9.53 13.45
C GLU A 345 3.41 -9.46 12.55
N MET A 346 3.25 -9.77 11.26
CA MET A 346 4.35 -9.79 10.29
C MET A 346 4.85 -8.40 9.94
N PHE A 347 4.00 -7.37 9.87
CA PHE A 347 4.50 -6.00 9.75
C PHE A 347 5.45 -5.62 10.90
N ALA A 348 5.14 -6.03 12.13
CA ALA A 348 5.99 -5.75 13.28
C ALA A 348 7.27 -6.59 13.26
N LEU A 349 7.17 -7.90 13.00
CA LEU A 349 8.31 -8.83 12.99
C LEU A 349 9.27 -8.52 11.84
N PHE A 350 8.75 -8.31 10.63
CA PHE A 350 9.56 -7.91 9.49
C PHE A 350 10.14 -6.51 9.70
N GLY A 351 9.39 -5.59 10.31
CA GLY A 351 9.94 -4.32 10.74
C GLY A 351 11.13 -4.46 11.70
N GLY A 352 11.07 -5.45 12.60
CA GLY A 352 12.17 -5.83 13.47
C GLY A 352 13.40 -6.32 12.71
N VAL A 353 13.23 -7.02 11.58
CA VAL A 353 14.35 -7.45 10.70
C VAL A 353 15.10 -6.22 10.17
N PHE A 354 14.38 -5.22 9.64
CA PHE A 354 15.01 -3.98 9.18
C PHE A 354 15.64 -3.20 10.34
N ALA A 355 14.93 -3.04 11.46
CA ALA A 355 15.40 -2.29 12.60
C ALA A 355 16.65 -2.93 13.27
N GLY A 356 16.81 -4.25 13.13
CA GLY A 356 17.96 -5.00 13.62
C GLY A 356 19.22 -4.87 12.76
N ILE A 357 19.12 -4.28 11.57
CA ILE A 357 20.31 -3.99 10.75
C ILE A 357 21.00 -2.76 11.33
N GLU A 358 22.25 -2.94 11.75
CA GLU A 358 23.08 -1.86 12.25
C GLU A 358 23.35 -0.85 11.12
N MET A 359 22.98 0.41 11.37
CA MET A 359 23.37 1.54 10.52
C MET A 359 24.65 2.12 11.12
N GLU A 360 25.70 2.31 10.31
CA GLU A 360 26.82 3.13 10.77
C GLU A 360 26.29 4.51 11.19
N PRO A 361 26.77 5.09 12.31
CA PRO A 361 26.45 6.47 12.62
C PRO A 361 26.89 7.31 11.42
N ALA A 362 25.95 8.10 10.88
CA ALA A 362 26.26 9.05 9.82
C ALA A 362 27.55 9.78 10.22
N ARG A 363 28.64 9.57 9.47
CA ARG A 363 29.86 10.35 9.68
C ARG A 363 29.43 11.80 9.63
N ALA A 364 29.42 12.47 10.79
CA ALA A 364 29.25 13.90 10.86
C ALA A 364 30.31 14.46 9.90
N ALA A 365 29.87 15.07 8.80
CA ALA A 365 30.76 15.72 7.87
C ALA A 365 31.61 16.70 8.68
N ALA A 366 32.91 16.39 8.77
CA ALA A 366 33.94 17.26 9.33
C ALA A 366 34.50 18.15 8.23
#